data_AF-H0F3B1-F1
#
_entry.id   AF-H0F3B1-F1
#
_cell.length_a   1.000
_cell.length_b   1.000
_cell.length_c   1.000
_cell.angle_alpha   90.00
_cell.angle_beta   90.00
_cell.angle_gamma   90.00
#
_symmetry.space_group_name_H-M   'P 1'
#
loop_
_entity.id
_entity.type
_entity.pdbx_description
1 polymer ?
#
loop_
_entity_poly.entity_id
_entity_poly.type
_entity_poly.pdbx_seq_one_letter_code
_entity_poly.pdbx_strand_id
1 'polypeptide(L)'
;MLRKHLFDDKFEEVMFKKEAAVHFPAAKVPEGDGTLILELHIYPDEHMELALSRKLAGQVRIPIVDTSRWLYAKYRDELVRYDNAGQLANDVAKVTQKAWVQYRIEDAEDMRAYMYLYFVVASDFDKDAGLFALLKDTSRKPGDFGRAVFKLSEDRLAQIKAAGTAPGDKNV
;
A
#
# COMPACT_ATOMS: atom_id res chain seq x y z
N MET A 1 -21.84 2.81 -9.19
CA MET A 1 -22.65 3.95 -8.69
C MET A 1 -22.42 5.20 -9.54
N LEU A 2 -21.20 5.73 -9.70
CA LEU A 2 -20.89 6.88 -10.58
C LEU A 2 -21.36 6.73 -12.04
N ARG A 3 -21.09 5.59 -12.70
CA ARG A 3 -21.52 5.37 -14.09
C ARG A 3 -23.03 5.46 -14.33
N LYS A 4 -23.84 5.24 -13.30
CA LYS A 4 -25.31 5.29 -13.40
C LYS A 4 -25.80 6.74 -13.53
N HIS A 5 -25.03 7.70 -13.01
CA HIS A 5 -25.40 9.11 -12.91
C HIS A 5 -24.65 10.02 -13.89
N LEU A 6 -23.99 9.43 -14.90
CA LEU A 6 -23.23 10.19 -15.91
C LEU A 6 -24.11 11.11 -16.76
N PHE A 7 -25.41 10.84 -16.84
CA PHE A 7 -26.32 11.49 -17.80
C PHE A 7 -27.64 11.96 -17.19
N ASP A 8 -27.80 11.93 -15.86
CA ASP A 8 -29.06 12.21 -15.18
C ASP A 8 -29.01 13.41 -14.22
N ASP A 9 -28.11 14.38 -14.47
CA ASP A 9 -27.86 15.60 -13.68
C ASP A 9 -27.51 15.39 -12.19
N LYS A 10 -27.47 14.13 -11.73
CA LYS A 10 -27.11 13.74 -10.35
C LYS A 10 -25.64 13.37 -10.20
N PHE A 11 -24.83 13.64 -11.22
CA PHE A 11 -23.40 13.37 -11.21
C PHE A 11 -22.72 14.11 -10.05
N GLU A 12 -23.03 15.40 -9.86
CA GLU A 12 -22.48 16.23 -8.79
C GLU A 12 -22.87 15.73 -7.39
N GLU A 13 -24.07 15.15 -7.23
CA GLU A 13 -24.55 14.62 -5.94
C GLU A 13 -23.77 13.38 -5.46
N VAL A 14 -23.10 12.68 -6.38
CA VAL A 14 -22.27 11.49 -6.08
C VAL A 14 -20.77 11.79 -6.13
N MET A 15 -20.40 13.06 -6.30
CA MET A 15 -19.02 13.52 -6.29
C MET A 15 -18.66 14.01 -4.89
N PHE A 16 -17.54 13.50 -4.35
CA PHE A 16 -16.95 14.03 -3.13
C PHE A 16 -15.96 15.13 -3.52
N LYS A 17 -16.19 16.35 -3.04
CA LYS A 17 -15.28 17.47 -3.22
C LYS A 17 -14.52 17.73 -1.92
N LYS A 18 -13.19 17.74 -2.01
CA LYS A 18 -12.29 18.16 -0.94
C LYS A 18 -11.23 19.08 -1.50
N GLU A 19 -10.92 20.14 -0.77
CA GLU A 19 -9.90 21.12 -1.13
C GLU A 19 -8.86 21.19 -0.02
N ALA A 20 -7.58 21.33 -0.39
CA ALA A 20 -6.46 21.48 0.53
C ALA A 20 -5.47 22.50 -0.02
N ALA A 21 -4.97 23.39 0.84
CA ALA A 21 -3.87 24.28 0.50
C ALA A 21 -2.54 23.55 0.72
N VAL A 22 -1.70 23.48 -0.31
CA VAL A 22 -0.39 22.81 -0.25
C VAL A 22 0.70 23.86 -0.42
N HIS A 23 1.68 23.86 0.48
CA HIS A 23 2.84 24.74 0.38
C HIS A 23 3.99 24.01 -0.31
N PHE A 24 4.60 24.65 -1.31
CA PHE A 24 5.79 24.15 -1.96
C PHE A 24 7.02 24.90 -1.44
N PRO A 25 7.81 24.29 -0.53
CA PRO A 25 9.02 24.95 -0.03
C PRO A 25 10.04 25.09 -1.16
N ALA A 26 10.99 26.01 -0.99
CA ALA A 26 12.11 26.15 -1.91
C ALA A 26 12.89 24.83 -2.00
N ALA A 27 12.77 24.15 -3.15
CA ALA A 27 13.41 22.87 -3.42
C ALA A 27 14.57 23.04 -4.40
N LYS A 28 15.68 22.32 -4.19
CA LYS A 28 16.77 22.25 -5.18
C LYS A 28 16.24 21.56 -6.44
N VAL A 29 16.45 22.19 -7.59
CA VAL A 29 16.13 21.59 -8.89
C VAL A 29 17.02 20.35 -9.09
N PRO A 30 16.44 19.17 -9.38
CA PRO A 30 17.24 17.98 -9.68
C PRO A 30 18.20 18.22 -10.85
N GLU A 31 19.38 17.63 -10.80
CA GLU A 31 20.40 17.74 -11.84
C GLU A 31 20.02 16.95 -13.10
N GLY A 32 20.59 17.31 -14.25
CA GLY A 32 20.39 16.65 -15.55
C GLY A 32 19.59 17.47 -16.56
N ASP A 33 19.59 17.00 -17.82
CA ASP A 33 19.10 17.77 -18.97
C ASP A 33 17.67 17.41 -19.41
N GLY A 34 17.05 16.42 -18.75
CA GLY A 34 15.66 16.01 -19.03
C GLY A 34 14.64 17.06 -18.59
N THR A 35 13.40 16.97 -19.08
CA THR A 35 12.30 17.87 -18.69
C THR A 35 12.14 17.93 -17.18
N LEU A 36 12.05 19.14 -16.62
CA LEU A 36 11.69 19.34 -15.22
C LEU A 36 10.18 19.15 -15.04
N ILE A 37 9.81 18.28 -14.11
CA ILE A 37 8.43 17.88 -13.83
C ILE A 37 8.09 18.30 -12.40
N LEU A 38 6.95 18.95 -12.24
CA LEU A 38 6.30 19.15 -10.94
C LEU A 38 5.34 18.00 -10.70
N GLU A 39 5.58 17.24 -9.64
CA GLU A 39 4.76 16.11 -9.23
C GLU A 39 3.86 16.52 -8.05
N LEU A 40 2.58 16.11 -8.10
CA LEU A 40 1.67 16.14 -6.96
C LEU A 40 1.42 14.70 -6.52
N HIS A 41 1.84 14.38 -5.30
CA HIS A 41 1.59 13.09 -4.66
C HIS A 41 0.42 13.23 -3.70
N ILE A 42 -0.60 12.39 -3.86
CA ILE A 42 -1.75 12.32 -2.94
C ILE A 42 -1.69 10.97 -2.25
N TYR A 43 -1.55 11.00 -0.94
CA TYR A 43 -1.38 9.81 -0.11
C TYR A 43 -2.74 9.29 0.39
N PRO A 44 -2.82 8.01 0.84
CA PRO A 44 -4.07 7.43 1.31
C PRO A 44 -4.70 8.09 2.55
N ASP A 45 -3.93 8.84 3.33
CA ASP A 45 -4.41 9.67 4.44
C ASP A 45 -4.65 11.13 4.01
N GLU A 46 -4.78 11.36 2.71
CA GLU A 46 -5.07 12.66 2.08
C GLU A 46 -3.96 13.71 2.24
N HIS A 47 -2.82 13.33 2.82
CA HIS A 47 -1.60 14.12 2.74
C HIS A 47 -1.27 14.37 1.27
N MET A 48 -0.89 15.62 0.97
CA MET A 48 -0.44 16.03 -0.35
C MET A 48 0.99 16.54 -0.26
N GLU A 49 1.84 16.08 -1.17
CA GLU A 49 3.24 16.50 -1.29
C GLU A 49 3.52 16.97 -2.72
N LEU A 50 4.30 18.04 -2.83
CA LEU A 50 4.82 18.52 -4.11
C LEU A 50 6.30 18.18 -4.22
N ALA A 51 6.72 17.66 -5.38
CA ALA A 51 8.11 17.29 -5.63
C ALA A 51 8.60 17.74 -7.02
N LEU A 52 9.91 17.98 -7.16
CA LEU A 52 10.56 18.16 -8.45
C LEU A 52 11.25 16.87 -8.89
N SER A 53 11.10 16.54 -10.16
CA SER A 53 11.68 15.34 -10.76
C SER A 53 12.09 15.61 -12.20
N ARG A 54 13.06 14.84 -12.70
CA ARG A 54 13.36 14.75 -14.14
C ARG A 54 13.03 13.37 -14.72
N LYS A 55 12.33 12.53 -13.95
CA LYS A 55 11.94 11.18 -14.37
C LYS A 55 10.51 11.23 -14.90
N LEU A 56 10.33 10.93 -16.19
CA LEU A 56 9.05 11.02 -16.90
C LEU A 56 7.99 9.99 -16.49
N ALA A 57 8.36 8.95 -15.74
CA ALA A 57 7.45 7.88 -15.30
C ALA A 57 7.96 7.16 -14.06
N GLY A 58 7.05 6.67 -13.22
CA GLY A 58 7.32 5.57 -12.30
C GLY A 58 7.78 5.91 -10.89
N GLN A 59 7.75 7.17 -10.44
CA GLN A 59 7.92 7.47 -9.02
C GLN A 59 6.61 7.20 -8.27
N VAL A 60 6.28 5.92 -8.12
CA VAL A 60 5.22 5.51 -7.20
C VAL A 60 5.82 5.53 -5.81
N ARG A 61 5.43 6.51 -4.98
CA ARG A 61 5.80 6.55 -3.55
C ARG A 61 5.32 5.30 -2.80
N ILE A 62 4.21 4.72 -3.27
CA ILE A 62 3.60 3.53 -2.69
C ILE A 62 3.48 2.46 -3.78
N PRO A 63 4.14 1.29 -3.64
CA PRO A 63 4.32 0.32 -4.72
C PRO A 63 3.11 -0.64 -4.88
N ILE A 64 1.90 -0.12 -5.01
CA ILE A 64 0.64 -0.90 -5.03
C ILE A 64 0.60 -1.90 -6.21
N VAL A 65 0.86 -1.41 -7.43
CA VAL A 65 0.72 -2.21 -8.65
C VAL A 65 1.71 -3.37 -8.66
N ASP A 66 2.98 -3.08 -8.37
CA ASP A 66 4.03 -4.10 -8.36
C ASP A 66 3.87 -5.07 -7.20
N THR A 67 3.37 -4.62 -6.05
CA THR A 67 3.07 -5.51 -4.92
C THR A 67 1.89 -6.44 -5.23
N SER A 68 0.81 -5.94 -5.84
CA SER A 68 -0.32 -6.77 -6.28
C SER A 68 0.14 -7.85 -7.29
N ARG A 69 0.91 -7.45 -8.30
CA ARG A 69 1.46 -8.38 -9.29
C ARG A 69 2.35 -9.44 -8.65
N TRP A 70 3.24 -9.04 -7.75
CA TRP A 70 4.11 -9.95 -7.01
C TRP A 70 3.31 -10.94 -6.15
N LEU A 71 2.32 -10.44 -5.40
CA LEU A 71 1.50 -11.22 -4.50
C LEU A 71 0.72 -12.29 -5.28
N TYR A 72 0.06 -11.89 -6.37
CA TYR A 72 -0.67 -12.82 -7.23
C TYR A 72 0.25 -13.83 -7.93
N ALA A 73 1.41 -13.39 -8.42
CA ALA A 73 2.34 -14.28 -9.12
C ALA A 73 2.93 -15.37 -8.20
N LYS A 74 3.17 -15.05 -6.92
CA LYS A 74 3.83 -15.95 -5.97
C LYS A 74 2.87 -16.79 -5.14
N TYR A 75 1.68 -16.28 -4.84
CA TYR A 75 0.72 -16.88 -3.90
C TYR A 75 -0.67 -17.03 -4.50
N ARG A 76 -0.74 -17.36 -5.80
CA ARG A 76 -2.00 -17.47 -6.54
C ARG A 76 -2.96 -18.48 -5.91
N ASP A 77 -2.42 -19.59 -5.43
CA ASP A 77 -3.20 -20.73 -4.94
C ASP A 77 -3.87 -20.43 -3.58
N GLU A 78 -3.36 -19.44 -2.86
CA GLU A 78 -3.92 -18.90 -1.62
C GLU A 78 -4.89 -17.76 -1.89
N LEU A 79 -4.89 -17.23 -3.11
CA LEU A 79 -5.69 -16.09 -3.57
C LEU A 79 -6.81 -16.51 -4.52
N VAL A 80 -7.25 -17.77 -4.48
CA VAL A 80 -8.28 -18.38 -5.37
C VAL A 80 -9.60 -17.60 -5.46
N ARG A 81 -9.88 -16.74 -4.50
CA ARG A 81 -11.04 -15.84 -4.50
C ARG A 81 -10.91 -14.64 -5.45
N TYR A 82 -9.75 -14.46 -6.08
CA TYR A 82 -9.46 -13.42 -7.05
C TYR A 82 -9.17 -14.04 -8.42
N ASP A 83 -9.93 -13.59 -9.41
CA ASP A 83 -9.80 -14.04 -10.81
C ASP A 83 -8.45 -13.60 -11.40
N ASN A 84 -7.94 -12.43 -10.99
CA ASN A 84 -6.66 -11.88 -11.44
C ASN A 84 -6.11 -10.80 -10.50
N ALA A 85 -4.85 -10.40 -10.74
CA ALA A 85 -4.16 -9.34 -9.99
C ALA A 85 -4.89 -7.98 -10.03
N GLY A 86 -5.64 -7.69 -11.10
CA GLY A 86 -6.43 -6.46 -11.20
C GLY A 86 -7.62 -6.42 -10.24
N GLN A 87 -8.30 -7.56 -10.05
CA GLN A 87 -9.35 -7.68 -9.04
C GLN A 87 -8.79 -7.60 -7.62
N LEU A 88 -7.64 -8.26 -7.38
CA LEU A 88 -6.89 -8.19 -6.13
C LEU A 88 -6.43 -6.76 -5.79
N ALA A 89 -6.06 -5.97 -6.80
CA ALA A 89 -5.53 -4.61 -6.60
C ALA A 89 -6.48 -3.69 -5.81
N ASN A 90 -7.79 -3.89 -5.90
CA ASN A 90 -8.77 -3.10 -5.13
C ASN A 90 -8.64 -3.32 -3.63
N ASP A 91 -8.52 -4.58 -3.20
CA ASP A 91 -8.36 -4.91 -1.78
C ASP A 91 -6.94 -4.57 -1.32
N VAL A 92 -5.92 -4.81 -2.16
CA VAL A 92 -4.55 -4.36 -1.88
C VAL A 92 -4.51 -2.84 -1.66
N ALA A 93 -5.26 -2.03 -2.41
CA ALA A 93 -5.30 -0.59 -2.20
C ALA A 93 -5.83 -0.20 -0.81
N LYS A 94 -6.91 -0.84 -0.33
CA LYS A 94 -7.44 -0.62 1.03
C LYS A 94 -6.44 -1.02 2.11
N VAL A 95 -5.84 -2.20 1.95
CA VAL A 95 -4.84 -2.72 2.88
C VAL A 95 -3.57 -1.85 2.87
N THR A 96 -3.23 -1.27 1.71
CA THR A 96 -2.13 -0.32 1.56
C THR A 96 -2.41 0.96 2.33
N GLN A 97 -3.64 1.48 2.24
CA GLN A 97 -4.06 2.62 3.06
C GLN A 97 -3.87 2.32 4.55
N LYS A 98 -4.29 1.13 5.02
CA LYS A 98 -4.06 0.71 6.41
C LYS A 98 -2.56 0.69 6.76
N ALA A 99 -1.74 0.06 5.93
CA ALA A 99 -0.29 -0.04 6.10
C ALA A 99 0.38 1.35 6.20
N TRP A 100 -0.06 2.28 5.35
CA TRP A 100 0.38 3.66 5.34
C TRP A 100 -0.07 4.42 6.60
N VAL A 101 -1.37 4.47 6.87
CA VAL A 101 -1.95 5.23 7.98
C VAL A 101 -1.41 4.76 9.33
N GLN A 102 -1.27 3.45 9.52
CA GLN A 102 -0.92 2.88 10.82
C GLN A 102 0.59 2.73 11.06
N TYR A 103 1.36 2.53 9.98
CA TYR A 103 2.76 2.10 10.07
C TYR A 103 3.71 2.83 9.10
N ARG A 104 3.21 3.76 8.29
CA ARG A 104 4.00 4.58 7.35
C ARG A 104 4.87 3.75 6.40
N ILE A 105 4.34 2.61 5.92
CA ILE A 105 5.07 1.73 4.99
C ILE A 105 5.02 2.31 3.57
N GLU A 106 6.20 2.58 3.01
CA GLU A 106 6.41 3.00 1.61
C GLU A 106 7.34 2.04 0.85
N ASP A 107 8.28 1.42 1.56
CA ASP A 107 9.27 0.53 0.97
C ASP A 107 8.62 -0.71 0.34
N ALA A 108 9.12 -1.12 -0.83
CA ALA A 108 8.54 -2.22 -1.59
C ALA A 108 8.71 -3.59 -0.92
N GLU A 109 9.83 -3.82 -0.23
CA GLU A 109 10.06 -5.07 0.50
C GLU A 109 9.14 -5.15 1.73
N ASP A 110 9.02 -4.05 2.48
CA ASP A 110 8.09 -3.95 3.61
C ASP A 110 6.63 -4.11 3.17
N MET A 111 6.23 -3.44 2.09
CA MET A 111 4.87 -3.53 1.57
C MET A 111 4.53 -4.95 1.13
N ARG A 112 5.45 -5.65 0.45
CA ARG A 112 5.27 -7.05 0.07
C ARG A 112 5.10 -7.95 1.28
N ALA A 113 5.92 -7.79 2.31
CA ALA A 113 5.80 -8.56 3.54
C ALA A 113 4.48 -8.30 4.28
N TYR A 114 4.06 -7.03 4.36
CA TYR A 114 2.78 -6.66 4.97
C TYR A 114 1.62 -7.32 4.24
N MET A 115 1.62 -7.26 2.91
CA MET A 115 0.58 -7.87 2.07
C MET A 115 0.62 -9.40 2.15
N TYR A 116 1.80 -10.02 2.19
CA TYR A 116 1.94 -11.46 2.38
C TYR A 116 1.33 -11.91 3.70
N LEU A 117 1.69 -11.24 4.81
CA LEU A 117 1.13 -11.57 6.11
C LEU A 117 -0.39 -11.42 6.11
N TYR A 118 -0.89 -10.29 5.60
CA TYR A 118 -2.32 -10.01 5.56
C TYR A 118 -3.12 -11.01 4.69
N PHE A 119 -2.69 -11.24 3.45
CA PHE A 119 -3.46 -12.00 2.46
C PHE A 119 -3.20 -13.50 2.47
N VAL A 120 -2.09 -13.96 3.06
CA VAL A 120 -1.68 -15.38 3.00
C VAL A 120 -1.57 -16.03 4.39
N VAL A 121 -1.19 -15.25 5.42
CA VAL A 121 -0.93 -15.76 6.77
C VAL A 121 -2.13 -15.54 7.69
N ALA A 122 -2.40 -14.29 8.08
CA ALA A 122 -3.53 -13.89 8.91
C ALA A 122 -3.82 -12.40 8.71
N SER A 123 -5.08 -12.00 8.55
CA SER A 123 -5.45 -10.59 8.29
C SER A 123 -5.22 -9.66 9.49
N ASP A 124 -5.09 -10.22 10.69
CA ASP A 124 -4.79 -9.56 11.95
C ASP A 124 -3.44 -10.00 12.53
N PHE A 125 -2.49 -10.37 11.65
CA PHE A 125 -1.13 -10.78 12.03
C PHE A 125 -0.43 -9.79 12.96
N ASP A 126 -0.82 -8.51 12.93
CA ASP A 126 -0.29 -7.43 13.76
C ASP A 126 -0.77 -7.52 15.23
N LYS A 127 -1.60 -8.50 15.59
CA LYS A 127 -1.81 -8.91 16.99
C LYS A 127 -0.63 -9.70 17.56
N ASP A 128 0.22 -10.28 16.71
CA ASP A 128 1.45 -10.91 17.16
C ASP A 128 2.40 -9.85 17.72
N ALA A 129 2.78 -9.98 19.00
CA ALA A 129 3.57 -8.96 19.69
C ALA A 129 4.91 -8.68 19.01
N GLY A 130 5.55 -9.69 18.41
CA GLY A 130 6.82 -9.53 17.71
C GLY A 130 6.68 -8.72 16.42
N LEU A 131 5.68 -9.05 15.60
CA LEU A 131 5.39 -8.30 14.39
C LEU A 131 4.89 -6.89 14.69
N PHE A 132 4.05 -6.72 15.71
CA PHE A 132 3.56 -5.42 16.15
C PHE A 132 4.70 -4.50 16.60
N ALA A 133 5.60 -5.00 17.45
CA ALA A 133 6.75 -4.24 17.92
C ALA A 133 7.62 -3.77 16.75
N LEU A 134 7.86 -4.63 15.77
CA LEU A 134 8.64 -4.29 14.58
C LEU A 134 7.94 -3.25 13.69
N LEU A 135 6.61 -3.34 13.55
CA LEU A 135 5.82 -2.37 12.78
C LEU A 135 5.75 -0.99 13.46
N LYS A 136 5.75 -0.95 14.79
CA LYS A 136 5.69 0.29 15.59
C LYS A 136 7.04 0.92 15.88
N ASP A 137 8.14 0.24 15.58
CA ASP A 137 9.46 0.81 15.72
C ASP A 137 9.66 1.99 14.74
N THR A 138 9.73 3.20 15.29
CA THR A 138 9.95 4.44 14.53
C THR A 138 11.39 4.63 14.08
N SER A 139 12.33 3.83 14.60
CA SER A 139 13.74 3.82 14.17
C SER A 139 14.02 2.84 13.03
N ARG A 140 13.02 2.04 12.66
CA ARG A 140 13.09 1.06 11.57
C ARG A 140 13.50 1.72 10.26
N LYS A 141 14.45 1.11 9.54
CA LYS A 141 14.85 1.56 8.21
C LYS A 141 13.95 0.92 7.14
N PRO A 142 13.77 1.57 5.98
CA PRO A 142 13.12 0.96 4.82
C PRO A 142 13.61 -0.48 4.56
N GLY A 143 12.65 -1.41 4.48
CA GLY A 143 12.86 -2.83 4.19
C GLY A 143 13.21 -3.71 5.41
N ASP A 144 13.43 -3.14 6.60
CA ASP A 144 13.77 -3.92 7.80
C ASP A 144 12.62 -4.87 8.20
N PHE A 145 11.37 -4.41 8.06
CA PHE A 145 10.20 -5.23 8.36
C PHE A 145 10.10 -6.39 7.37
N GLY A 146 10.24 -6.10 6.08
CA GLY A 146 10.19 -7.10 5.03
C GLY A 146 11.28 -8.17 5.18
N ARG A 147 12.52 -7.75 5.42
CA ARG A 147 13.63 -8.69 5.69
C ARG A 147 13.38 -9.56 6.90
N ALA A 148 12.81 -9.02 7.97
CA ALA A 148 12.51 -9.80 9.17
C ALA A 148 11.41 -10.83 8.91
N VAL A 149 10.32 -10.42 8.24
CA VAL A 149 9.20 -11.31 7.91
C VAL A 149 9.63 -12.45 7.00
N PHE A 150 10.41 -12.17 5.94
CA PHE A 150 10.88 -13.20 5.03
C PHE A 150 11.99 -14.11 5.61
N LYS A 151 12.47 -13.83 6.82
CA LYS A 151 13.37 -14.70 7.60
C LYS A 151 12.64 -15.56 8.63
N LEU A 152 11.34 -15.36 8.84
CA LEU A 152 10.56 -16.20 9.75
C LEU A 152 10.56 -17.65 9.27
N SER A 153 10.65 -18.58 10.21
CA SER A 153 10.50 -20.01 9.90
C SER A 153 9.06 -20.34 9.51
N GLU A 154 8.89 -21.42 8.76
CA GLU A 154 7.57 -21.94 8.40
C GLU A 154 6.72 -22.25 9.63
N ASP A 155 7.32 -22.85 10.68
CA ASP A 155 6.64 -23.12 11.95
C ASP A 155 6.10 -21.84 12.60
N ARG A 156 6.88 -20.74 12.54
CA ARG A 156 6.47 -19.46 13.10
C ARG A 156 5.31 -18.86 12.30
N LEU A 157 5.37 -18.94 10.98
CA LEU A 157 4.28 -18.50 10.10
C LEU A 157 3.01 -19.32 10.32
N ALA A 158 3.15 -20.65 10.49
CA ALA A 158 2.03 -21.53 10.80
C ALA A 158 1.40 -21.20 12.16
N GLN A 159 2.21 -20.88 13.18
CA GLN A 159 1.71 -20.47 14.49
C GLN A 159 0.90 -19.16 14.40
N ILE A 160 1.41 -18.15 13.68
CA ILE A 160 0.71 -16.88 13.49
C ILE A 160 -0.61 -17.11 12.75
N LYS A 161 -0.58 -17.92 11.68
CA LYS A 161 -1.77 -18.28 10.91
C LYS A 161 -2.82 -19.00 11.74
N ALA A 162 -2.42 -19.94 12.59
CA ALA A 162 -3.33 -20.70 13.44
C ALA A 162 -3.98 -19.86 14.55
N ALA A 163 -3.28 -18.83 15.04
CA ALA A 163 -3.78 -17.94 16.09
C ALA A 163 -4.60 -16.75 15.56
N GLY A 164 -4.51 -16.46 14.26
CA GLY A 164 -5.10 -15.28 13.64
C GLY A 164 -6.44 -15.51 12.94
N THR A 165 -6.98 -14.41 12.42
CA THR A 165 -8.15 -14.35 11.56
C THR A 165 -7.80 -14.80 10.14
N ALA A 166 -8.79 -15.35 9.44
CA ALA A 166 -8.62 -15.86 8.07
C ALA A 166 -7.91 -14.85 7.15
N PRO A 167 -6.97 -15.31 6.29
CA PRO A 167 -6.22 -14.44 5.42
C PRO A 167 -7.12 -13.56 4.53
N GLY A 168 -6.74 -12.29 4.44
CA GLY A 168 -7.44 -11.31 3.62
C GLY A 168 -8.88 -11.01 4.05
N ASP A 169 -9.27 -11.20 5.31
CA ASP A 169 -10.62 -10.86 5.77
C ASP A 169 -11.03 -9.43 5.36
N LYS A 170 -12.25 -9.26 4.85
CA LYS A 170 -12.68 -8.02 4.17
C LYS A 170 -13.15 -6.90 5.11
N ASN A 171 -13.06 -7.10 6.43
CA ASN A 171 -13.44 -6.11 7.45
C ASN A 171 -12.40 -4.99 7.65
N VAL A 172 -11.72 -4.60 6.57
CA VAL A 172 -10.75 -3.49 6.50
C VAL A 172 -11.38 -2.25 5.89
#